data_AF-A0A928WKC9-F1
#
_entry.id   AF-A0A928WKC9-F1
#
_cell.length_a   1.000
_cell.length_b   1.000
_cell.length_c   1.000
_cell.angle_alpha   90.00
_cell.angle_beta   90.00
_cell.angle_gamma   90.00
#
_symmetry.space_group_name_H-M   'P 1'
#
loop_
_entity.id
_entity.type
_entity.pdbx_description
1 polymer ?
#
loop_
_entity_poly.entity_id
_entity_poly.type
_entity_poly.pdbx_seq_one_letter_code
_entity_poly.pdbx_strand_id
1 'polypeptide(L)'
;MQTPMYNRMLASLMAQFRVAPPYVAGFDSGTAMLRATAAYLRKEDFPGMGTMPTAIEPIATVLNQLSQQAKELIYTVSSAGESIPPARLGDVSSEVVSEWMVSEYPQNEYQAIAIGSASGALVHLCAALGMPWLPQTFLIPVLYPELHPDEPKKAMEWGRETARPLLNANPELQLHHMYDPSQDRLTLRGMTYFRVKYLRLSSAYKRFLEKNLTRGGTIFLVECQRTWPTTRIDDRHIFQFGALGGATTEEYFDNSDRVTQYLERYQSHRRQWDAPIPDGETPEAEWGFEATLRQDVENFARDRGYHIRRIIFQEPDHLSPFVAEFYRWWYKQRGIIANRLLVESFILLEPMWALRTGSVPFWMKFNMEPSLNWIKDYLGKADPYDEIFMILFSHGVESVGLPTIEQWREVFKYARQRGEFIGMVEADFPRNFVTLIRYYTDLKRMISARYPVPGTLSLKQLDKFIEQTGDRFPVQWQ
;
A
#
# COMPACT_ATOMS: atom_id res chain seq x y z
N MET A 1 -4.91 31.83 -14.96
CA MET A 1 -6.10 30.96 -15.02
C MET A 1 -5.77 29.67 -14.29
N GLN A 2 -6.47 29.35 -13.20
CA GLN A 2 -6.29 28.05 -12.52
C GLN A 2 -6.70 26.94 -13.51
N THR A 3 -5.87 25.92 -13.68
CA THR A 3 -6.24 24.71 -14.44
C THR A 3 -7.56 24.17 -13.84
N PRO A 4 -8.59 23.86 -14.66
CA PRO A 4 -9.94 23.55 -14.15
C PRO A 4 -9.95 22.48 -13.05
N MET A 5 -9.04 21.50 -13.12
CA MET A 5 -8.96 20.36 -12.19
C MET A 5 -8.57 20.70 -10.74
N TYR A 6 -8.16 21.93 -10.45
CA TYR A 6 -7.84 22.37 -9.07
C TYR A 6 -8.91 23.30 -8.48
N ASN A 7 -9.94 23.65 -9.26
CA ASN A 7 -11.09 24.31 -8.69
C ASN A 7 -11.85 23.29 -7.83
N ARG A 8 -12.00 23.58 -6.52
CA ARG A 8 -12.61 22.64 -5.56
C ARG A 8 -14.00 22.16 -5.97
N MET A 9 -14.84 23.04 -6.51
CA MET A 9 -16.21 22.69 -6.92
C MET A 9 -16.20 21.78 -8.14
N LEU A 10 -15.37 22.07 -9.15
CA LEU A 10 -15.26 21.21 -10.33
C LEU A 10 -14.61 19.87 -9.98
N ALA A 11 -13.57 19.87 -9.15
CA ALA A 11 -12.91 18.65 -8.71
C ALA A 11 -13.85 17.76 -7.89
N SER A 12 -14.67 18.35 -7.00
CA SER A 12 -15.73 17.63 -6.28
C SER A 12 -16.76 17.00 -7.22
N LEU A 13 -17.19 17.73 -8.26
CA LEU A 13 -18.09 17.18 -9.28
C LEU A 13 -17.43 16.01 -10.03
N MET A 14 -16.17 16.16 -10.45
CA MET A 14 -15.42 15.11 -11.16
C MET A 14 -15.18 13.87 -10.27
N ALA A 15 -14.96 14.07 -8.97
CA ALA A 15 -14.84 13.00 -7.99
C ALA A 15 -16.10 12.12 -7.96
N GLN A 16 -17.30 12.68 -8.13
CA GLN A 16 -18.54 11.88 -8.22
C GLN A 16 -18.56 10.94 -9.44
N PHE A 17 -17.77 11.24 -10.48
CA PHE A 17 -17.55 10.39 -11.64
C PHE A 17 -16.30 9.51 -11.51
N ARG A 18 -15.78 9.31 -10.29
CA ARG A 18 -14.58 8.49 -9.98
C ARG A 18 -13.29 8.98 -10.65
N VAL A 19 -13.24 10.26 -11.02
CA VAL A 19 -12.01 10.86 -11.54
C VAL A 19 -11.18 11.33 -10.35
N ALA A 20 -10.02 10.70 -10.16
CA ALA A 20 -9.10 11.07 -9.09
C ALA A 20 -8.60 12.52 -9.30
N PRO A 21 -8.45 13.30 -8.22
CA PRO A 21 -7.87 14.63 -8.31
C PRO A 21 -6.39 14.54 -8.73
N PRO A 22 -5.84 15.58 -9.38
CA PRO A 22 -4.52 15.53 -10.03
C PRO A 22 -3.32 15.45 -9.06
N TYR A 23 -3.56 15.44 -7.76
CA TYR A 23 -2.56 15.40 -6.68
C TYR A 23 -2.61 14.11 -5.87
N VAL A 24 -3.35 13.10 -6.33
CA VAL A 24 -3.33 11.74 -5.77
C VAL A 24 -2.56 10.85 -6.72
N ALA A 25 -1.49 10.23 -6.21
CA ALA A 25 -0.68 9.31 -6.99
C ALA A 25 -1.43 8.00 -7.26
N GLY A 26 -1.38 7.50 -8.51
CA GLY A 26 -1.89 6.19 -8.88
C GLY A 26 -1.01 5.03 -8.40
N PHE A 27 0.28 5.29 -8.19
CA PHE A 27 1.25 4.30 -7.66
C PHE A 27 1.30 4.24 -6.12
N ASP A 28 0.49 5.06 -5.43
CA ASP A 28 0.36 5.05 -3.97
C ASP A 28 -0.30 3.76 -3.47
N SER A 29 0.22 3.21 -2.38
CA SER A 29 -0.30 1.96 -1.81
C SER A 29 -1.72 2.09 -1.30
N GLY A 30 -2.04 3.21 -0.63
CA GLY A 30 -3.40 3.49 -0.16
C GLY A 30 -4.40 3.55 -1.32
N THR A 31 -4.03 4.26 -2.38
CA THR A 31 -4.82 4.41 -3.61
C THR A 31 -5.03 3.09 -4.34
N ALA A 32 -3.97 2.30 -4.54
CA ALA A 32 -4.07 1.00 -5.21
C ALA A 32 -4.95 0.02 -4.40
N MET A 33 -4.76 -0.05 -3.08
CA MET A 33 -5.55 -0.92 -2.19
C MET A 33 -7.03 -0.50 -2.12
N LEU A 34 -7.31 0.80 -2.08
CA LEU A 34 -8.67 1.35 -2.12
C LEU A 34 -9.36 0.91 -3.43
N ARG A 35 -8.71 1.14 -4.57
CA ARG A 35 -9.25 0.77 -5.89
C ARG A 35 -9.42 -0.73 -6.04
N ALA A 36 -8.49 -1.55 -5.55
CA ALA A 36 -8.60 -3.01 -5.57
C ALA A 36 -9.82 -3.49 -4.76
N THR A 37 -10.01 -2.92 -3.56
CA THR A 37 -11.18 -3.20 -2.71
C THR A 37 -12.47 -2.79 -3.40
N ALA A 38 -12.50 -1.58 -3.98
CA ALA A 38 -13.68 -1.05 -4.65
C ALA A 38 -14.04 -1.85 -5.91
N ALA A 39 -13.06 -2.20 -6.74
CA ALA A 39 -13.24 -3.04 -7.92
C ALA A 39 -13.84 -4.40 -7.54
N TYR A 40 -13.32 -5.03 -6.49
CA TYR A 40 -13.90 -6.28 -5.96
C TYR A 40 -15.37 -6.10 -5.57
N LEU A 41 -15.70 -5.06 -4.79
CA LEU A 41 -17.08 -4.80 -4.34
C LEU A 41 -18.04 -4.48 -5.50
N ARG A 42 -17.53 -3.92 -6.60
CA ARG A 42 -18.28 -3.72 -7.85
C ARG A 42 -18.36 -4.97 -8.74
N LYS A 43 -17.66 -6.05 -8.36
CA LYS A 43 -17.51 -7.30 -9.13
C LYS A 43 -16.79 -7.09 -10.47
N GLU A 44 -15.85 -6.16 -10.48
CA GLU A 44 -15.03 -5.80 -11.63
C GLU A 44 -13.62 -6.44 -11.52
N ASP A 45 -12.98 -6.67 -12.66
CA ASP A 45 -11.56 -7.04 -12.70
C ASP A 45 -10.68 -5.80 -12.40
N PHE A 46 -9.43 -6.02 -11.98
CA PHE A 46 -8.49 -4.95 -11.58
C PHE A 46 -7.17 -4.97 -12.39
N PRO A 47 -7.22 -4.87 -13.74
CA PRO A 47 -6.00 -4.88 -14.55
C PRO A 47 -5.12 -3.66 -14.29
N GLY A 48 -3.80 -3.87 -14.30
CA GLY A 48 -2.83 -2.77 -14.27
C GLY A 48 -3.03 -1.82 -13.10
N MET A 49 -3.30 -2.35 -11.90
CA MET A 49 -3.54 -1.58 -10.68
C MET A 49 -4.71 -0.59 -10.79
N GLY A 50 -5.66 -0.85 -11.71
CA GLY A 50 -6.85 -0.02 -11.94
C GLY A 50 -6.58 1.26 -12.72
N THR A 51 -5.38 1.46 -13.26
CA THR A 51 -5.01 2.64 -14.06
C THR A 51 -4.86 2.33 -15.54
N MET A 52 -4.62 1.07 -15.91
CA MET A 52 -4.26 0.70 -17.27
C MET A 52 -5.16 -0.42 -17.84
N PRO A 53 -5.68 -0.27 -19.07
CA PRO A 53 -6.48 -1.31 -19.72
C PRO A 53 -5.60 -2.47 -20.18
N THR A 54 -6.14 -3.70 -20.23
CA THR A 54 -5.41 -4.91 -20.66
C THR A 54 -4.83 -4.84 -22.07
N ALA A 55 -5.36 -3.95 -22.92
CA ALA A 55 -4.92 -3.76 -24.30
C ALA A 55 -3.47 -3.25 -24.43
N ILE A 56 -2.82 -2.82 -23.35
CA ILE A 56 -1.42 -2.35 -23.36
C ILE A 56 -0.38 -3.48 -23.21
N GLU A 57 -0.79 -4.74 -23.05
CA GLU A 57 0.15 -5.88 -22.90
C GLU A 57 1.20 -5.98 -24.03
N PRO A 58 0.90 -5.68 -25.32
CA PRO A 58 1.92 -5.65 -26.37
C PRO A 58 3.04 -4.62 -26.12
N ILE A 59 2.70 -3.48 -25.50
CA ILE A 59 3.67 -2.44 -25.12
C ILE A 59 4.62 -2.98 -24.04
N ALA A 60 4.12 -3.80 -23.11
CA ALA A 60 4.95 -4.44 -22.10
C ALA A 60 6.06 -5.30 -22.74
N THR A 61 5.75 -6.05 -23.80
CA THR A 61 6.74 -6.86 -24.52
C THR A 61 7.87 -6.00 -25.13
N VAL A 62 7.55 -4.79 -25.61
CA VAL A 62 8.54 -3.83 -26.13
C VAL A 62 9.34 -3.20 -24.99
N LEU A 63 8.70 -2.84 -23.87
CA LEU A 63 9.38 -2.28 -22.69
C LEU A 63 10.45 -3.23 -22.14
N ASN A 64 10.25 -4.55 -22.23
CA ASN A 64 11.24 -5.53 -21.79
C ASN A 64 12.53 -5.52 -22.62
N GLN A 65 12.48 -5.09 -23.89
CA GLN A 65 13.64 -5.05 -24.77
C GLN A 65 14.50 -3.79 -24.60
N LEU A 66 14.04 -2.83 -23.79
CA LEU A 66 14.77 -1.59 -23.53
C LEU A 66 15.98 -1.83 -22.62
N SER A 67 17.01 -0.99 -22.78
CA SER A 67 18.17 -0.97 -21.88
C SER A 67 17.75 -0.63 -20.45
N GLN A 68 18.57 -1.01 -19.47
CA GLN A 68 18.32 -0.70 -18.06
C GLN A 68 18.15 0.81 -17.84
N GLN A 69 19.01 1.63 -18.46
CA GLN A 69 18.95 3.09 -18.34
C GLN A 69 17.63 3.66 -18.91
N ALA A 70 17.14 3.11 -20.02
CA ALA A 70 15.88 3.55 -20.61
C ALA A 70 14.67 3.16 -19.75
N LYS A 71 14.68 1.95 -19.17
CA LYS A 71 13.66 1.48 -18.21
C LYS A 71 13.59 2.40 -16.98
N GLU A 72 14.74 2.71 -16.38
CA GLU A 72 14.83 3.61 -15.22
C GLU A 72 14.38 5.04 -15.55
N LEU A 73 14.74 5.55 -16.73
CA LEU A 73 14.32 6.88 -17.18
C LEU A 73 12.80 6.95 -17.38
N ILE A 74 12.22 5.96 -18.05
CA ILE A 74 10.75 5.89 -18.24
C ILE A 74 10.05 5.86 -16.89
N TYR A 75 10.52 5.05 -15.95
CA TYR A 75 9.96 4.98 -14.60
C TYR A 75 10.07 6.31 -13.85
N THR A 76 11.22 6.99 -13.94
CA THR A 76 11.43 8.30 -13.33
C THR A 76 10.47 9.34 -13.91
N VAL A 77 10.37 9.40 -15.24
CA VAL A 77 9.51 10.38 -15.95
C VAL A 77 8.03 10.10 -15.72
N SER A 78 7.60 8.83 -15.74
CA SER A 78 6.20 8.47 -15.48
C SER A 78 5.79 8.86 -14.06
N SER A 79 6.67 8.61 -13.09
CA SER A 79 6.40 8.94 -11.69
C SER A 79 6.37 10.46 -11.46
N ALA A 80 7.32 11.19 -12.05
CA ALA A 80 7.32 12.66 -12.02
C ALA A 80 6.10 13.26 -12.73
N GLY A 81 5.55 12.58 -13.75
CA GLY A 81 4.35 13.00 -14.47
C GLY A 81 3.06 13.05 -13.61
N GLU A 82 3.03 12.31 -12.50
CA GLU A 82 1.91 12.36 -11.53
C GLU A 82 2.08 13.48 -10.49
N SER A 83 3.23 14.16 -10.48
CA SER A 83 3.56 15.15 -9.46
C SER A 83 2.96 16.53 -9.72
N ILE A 84 2.58 17.23 -8.65
CA ILE A 84 2.14 18.62 -8.74
C ILE A 84 3.29 19.60 -8.46
N PRO A 85 3.30 20.79 -9.09
CA PRO A 85 4.29 21.80 -8.76
C PRO A 85 4.06 22.34 -7.34
N PRO A 86 5.13 22.68 -6.58
CA PRO A 86 5.02 23.14 -5.18
C PRO A 86 4.07 24.34 -5.00
N ALA A 87 4.02 25.22 -6.00
CA ALA A 87 3.12 26.39 -6.00
C ALA A 87 1.62 26.02 -5.95
N ARG A 88 1.25 24.76 -6.18
CA ARG A 88 -0.14 24.24 -6.15
C ARG A 88 -0.47 23.49 -4.87
N LEU A 89 0.47 23.36 -3.93
CA LEU A 89 0.24 22.69 -2.65
C LEU A 89 -0.92 23.30 -1.86
N GLY A 90 -1.12 24.62 -1.95
CA GLY A 90 -2.27 25.30 -1.33
C GLY A 90 -3.62 25.05 -2.00
N ASP A 91 -3.65 24.49 -3.22
CA ASP A 91 -4.88 24.13 -3.94
C ASP A 91 -5.33 22.68 -3.64
N VAL A 92 -4.52 21.91 -2.91
CA VAL A 92 -4.87 20.55 -2.49
C VAL A 92 -6.01 20.62 -1.48
N SER A 93 -7.03 19.79 -1.67
CA SER A 93 -8.17 19.67 -0.75
C SER A 93 -8.33 18.21 -0.32
N SER A 94 -8.04 17.88 0.93
CA SER A 94 -8.29 16.54 1.48
C SER A 94 -9.76 16.14 1.39
N GLU A 95 -10.70 17.07 1.58
CA GLU A 95 -12.12 16.74 1.42
C GLU A 95 -12.45 16.22 0.01
N VAL A 96 -11.88 16.80 -1.06
CA VAL A 96 -12.08 16.32 -2.44
C VAL A 96 -11.44 14.93 -2.65
N VAL A 97 -10.28 14.67 -2.03
CA VAL A 97 -9.68 13.32 -2.03
C VAL A 97 -10.64 12.34 -1.37
N SER A 98 -11.18 12.68 -0.21
CA SER A 98 -12.13 11.82 0.51
C SER A 98 -13.41 11.59 -0.29
N GLU A 99 -13.94 12.61 -0.98
CA GLU A 99 -15.10 12.49 -1.88
C GLU A 99 -14.82 11.51 -3.03
N TRP A 100 -13.64 11.61 -3.64
CA TRP A 100 -13.23 10.66 -4.66
C TRP A 100 -13.10 9.25 -4.07
N MET A 101 -12.44 9.09 -2.92
CA MET A 101 -12.25 7.77 -2.29
C MET A 101 -13.56 7.05 -2.01
N VAL A 102 -14.58 7.75 -1.48
CA VAL A 102 -15.89 7.15 -1.21
C VAL A 102 -16.71 6.90 -2.49
N SER A 103 -16.46 7.66 -3.56
CA SER A 103 -17.15 7.49 -4.85
C SER A 103 -16.77 6.18 -5.58
N GLU A 104 -15.60 5.64 -5.26
CA GLU A 104 -15.14 4.36 -5.78
C GLU A 104 -16.08 3.23 -5.33
N TYR A 105 -16.62 3.31 -4.12
CA TYR A 105 -17.45 2.25 -3.58
C TYR A 105 -18.88 2.25 -4.16
N PRO A 106 -19.45 1.06 -4.43
CA PRO A 106 -20.86 0.97 -4.79
C PRO A 106 -21.72 1.48 -3.63
N GLN A 107 -22.81 2.17 -3.95
CA GLN A 107 -23.68 2.79 -2.96
C GLN A 107 -24.64 1.75 -2.36
N ASN A 108 -24.08 0.83 -1.57
CA ASN A 108 -24.77 -0.27 -0.91
C ASN A 108 -24.82 -0.05 0.60
N GLU A 109 -25.65 -0.84 1.28
CA GLU A 109 -25.64 -0.96 2.73
C GLU A 109 -24.65 -2.05 3.15
N TYR A 110 -23.77 -1.72 4.09
CA TYR A 110 -22.67 -2.55 4.59
C TYR A 110 -22.83 -2.84 6.07
N GLN A 111 -22.55 -4.08 6.48
CA GLN A 111 -22.55 -4.48 7.90
C GLN A 111 -21.33 -3.95 8.65
N ALA A 112 -20.24 -3.71 7.92
CA ALA A 112 -19.02 -3.17 8.48
C ALA A 112 -18.27 -2.31 7.45
N ILE A 113 -17.45 -1.38 7.93
CA ILE A 113 -16.50 -0.56 7.15
C ILE A 113 -15.19 -0.51 7.93
N ALA A 114 -14.05 -0.64 7.25
CA ALA A 114 -12.73 -0.45 7.85
C ALA A 114 -12.21 0.98 7.64
N ILE A 115 -11.44 1.51 8.60
CA ILE A 115 -10.79 2.83 8.54
C ILE A 115 -9.40 2.70 9.16
N GLY A 116 -8.36 3.21 8.50
CA GLY A 116 -7.01 3.30 9.11
C GLY A 116 -5.87 2.93 8.18
N SER A 117 -4.89 2.21 8.73
CA SER A 117 -3.65 1.81 8.06
C SER A 117 -3.88 0.99 6.79
N ALA A 118 -2.99 1.19 5.81
CA ALA A 118 -2.93 0.38 4.60
C ALA A 118 -2.33 -1.01 4.89
N SER A 119 -2.90 -2.04 4.29
CA SER A 119 -2.36 -3.41 4.28
C SER A 119 -3.03 -4.21 3.16
N GLY A 120 -2.25 -4.87 2.32
CA GLY A 120 -2.84 -5.73 1.28
C GLY A 120 -3.57 -6.96 1.86
N ALA A 121 -3.16 -7.42 3.04
CA ALA A 121 -3.91 -8.45 3.77
C ALA A 121 -5.30 -7.93 4.20
N LEU A 122 -5.38 -6.65 4.60
CA LEU A 122 -6.66 -6.01 4.90
C LEU A 122 -7.55 -5.95 3.66
N VAL A 123 -7.01 -5.70 2.45
CA VAL A 123 -7.80 -5.74 1.20
C VAL A 123 -8.49 -7.09 1.01
N HIS A 124 -7.78 -8.20 1.26
CA HIS A 124 -8.37 -9.54 1.21
C HIS A 124 -9.38 -9.79 2.33
N LEU A 125 -9.11 -9.32 3.55
CA LEU A 125 -10.10 -9.39 4.63
C LEU A 125 -11.38 -8.62 4.28
N CYS A 126 -11.24 -7.42 3.72
CA CYS A 126 -12.33 -6.59 3.23
C CYS A 126 -13.11 -7.30 2.12
N ALA A 127 -12.42 -7.95 1.18
CA ALA A 127 -13.05 -8.74 0.14
C ALA A 127 -13.84 -9.93 0.73
N ALA A 128 -13.24 -10.67 1.67
CA ALA A 128 -13.90 -11.80 2.32
C ALA A 128 -15.17 -11.39 3.08
N LEU A 129 -15.17 -10.23 3.75
CA LEU A 129 -16.31 -9.73 4.53
C LEU A 129 -17.28 -8.84 3.74
N GLY A 130 -16.93 -8.46 2.50
CA GLY A 130 -17.71 -7.54 1.69
C GLY A 130 -17.78 -6.11 2.23
N MET A 131 -16.70 -5.63 2.87
CA MET A 131 -16.65 -4.30 3.49
C MET A 131 -15.73 -3.32 2.73
N PRO A 132 -16.09 -2.03 2.62
CA PRO A 132 -15.20 -0.96 2.20
C PRO A 132 -14.06 -0.73 3.19
N TRP A 133 -12.98 -0.10 2.70
CA TRP A 133 -11.89 0.39 3.54
C TRP A 133 -11.59 1.87 3.22
N LEU A 134 -11.56 2.71 4.25
CA LEU A 134 -11.27 4.14 4.12
C LEU A 134 -9.85 4.41 4.62
N PRO A 135 -8.90 4.77 3.74
CA PRO A 135 -7.52 5.00 4.13
C PRO A 135 -7.38 6.23 5.03
N GLN A 136 -6.50 6.14 6.04
CA GLN A 136 -6.02 7.30 6.80
C GLN A 136 -4.91 8.06 6.06
N THR A 137 -4.05 7.34 5.37
CA THR A 137 -2.88 7.91 4.66
C THR A 137 -3.17 8.01 3.17
N PHE A 138 -2.74 9.10 2.53
CA PHE A 138 -2.58 9.15 1.09
C PHE A 138 -1.32 9.93 0.70
N LEU A 139 -0.86 9.72 -0.52
CA LEU A 139 0.35 10.33 -1.04
C LEU A 139 0.05 11.48 -2.01
N ILE A 140 0.74 12.60 -1.78
CA ILE A 140 0.83 13.73 -2.72
C ILE A 140 2.25 13.76 -3.29
N PRO A 141 2.43 13.39 -4.57
CA PRO A 141 3.72 13.55 -5.24
C PRO A 141 3.94 15.03 -5.57
N VAL A 142 5.05 15.60 -5.11
CA VAL A 142 5.37 17.01 -5.32
C VAL A 142 6.63 17.12 -6.18
N LEU A 143 6.53 17.86 -7.29
CA LEU A 143 7.67 18.12 -8.15
C LEU A 143 8.76 18.80 -7.33
N TYR A 144 9.95 18.25 -7.45
CA TYR A 144 11.09 18.61 -6.64
C TYR A 144 12.19 19.15 -7.55
N PRO A 145 12.92 20.22 -7.18
CA PRO A 145 14.06 20.68 -7.98
C PRO A 145 15.14 19.59 -8.08
N GLU A 146 16.11 19.76 -8.99
CA GLU A 146 17.27 18.87 -9.14
C GLU A 146 18.11 18.81 -7.85
N LEU A 147 17.67 18.02 -6.87
CA LEU A 147 18.46 17.61 -5.73
C LEU A 147 18.93 16.18 -5.95
N HIS A 148 20.19 15.93 -5.60
CA HIS A 148 20.69 14.57 -5.56
C HIS A 148 19.93 13.74 -4.51
N PRO A 149 19.50 12.49 -4.81
CA PRO A 149 18.78 11.64 -3.86
C PRO A 149 19.47 11.44 -2.51
N ASP A 150 20.79 11.55 -2.44
CA ASP A 150 21.55 11.34 -1.19
C ASP A 150 21.73 12.62 -0.34
N GLU A 151 20.85 13.60 -0.48
CA GLU A 151 20.92 14.87 0.24
C GLU A 151 19.69 15.09 1.17
N PRO A 152 19.40 14.19 2.12
CA PRO A 152 18.15 14.22 2.90
C PRO A 152 17.96 15.50 3.72
N LYS A 153 19.02 16.10 4.28
CA LYS A 153 18.94 17.40 4.97
C LYS A 153 18.46 18.54 4.06
N LYS A 154 18.91 18.56 2.80
CA LYS A 154 18.45 19.58 1.84
C LYS A 154 16.99 19.32 1.44
N ALA A 155 16.58 18.06 1.35
CA ALA A 155 15.19 17.69 1.15
C ALA A 155 14.30 18.19 2.30
N MET A 156 14.73 17.96 3.54
CA MET A 156 14.04 18.43 4.75
C MET A 156 13.87 19.95 4.77
N GLU A 157 14.94 20.71 4.53
CA GLU A 157 14.87 22.17 4.55
C GLU A 157 14.02 22.74 3.41
N TRP A 158 14.06 22.14 2.22
CA TRP A 158 13.12 22.51 1.17
C TRP A 158 11.66 22.22 1.57
N GLY A 159 11.41 21.07 2.22
CA GLY A 159 10.08 20.73 2.71
C GLY A 159 9.57 21.75 3.71
N ARG A 160 10.43 22.19 4.64
CA ARG A 160 10.13 23.22 5.64
C ARG A 160 9.60 24.50 5.00
N GLU A 161 10.20 24.93 3.89
CA GLU A 161 9.80 26.15 3.19
C GLU A 161 8.51 25.98 2.36
N THR A 162 8.30 24.79 1.77
CA THR A 162 7.28 24.57 0.74
C THR A 162 5.98 23.93 1.22
N ALA A 163 5.99 23.19 2.34
CA ALA A 163 4.83 22.43 2.81
C ALA A 163 3.74 23.29 3.50
N ARG A 164 4.07 24.50 3.94
CA ARG A 164 3.17 25.34 4.75
C ARG A 164 1.82 25.66 4.07
N PRO A 165 1.75 25.99 2.77
CA PRO A 165 0.47 26.20 2.08
C PRO A 165 -0.45 24.98 2.12
N LEU A 166 0.08 23.75 1.98
CA LEU A 166 -0.69 22.51 2.07
C LEU A 166 -1.35 22.36 3.45
N LEU A 167 -0.56 22.51 4.51
CA LEU A 167 -1.02 22.34 5.89
C LEU A 167 -1.98 23.45 6.32
N ASN A 168 -1.81 24.67 5.82
CA ASN A 168 -2.74 25.77 6.08
C ASN A 168 -4.10 25.53 5.42
N ALA A 169 -4.12 25.00 4.19
CA ALA A 169 -5.35 24.70 3.47
C ALA A 169 -6.11 23.49 4.05
N ASN A 170 -5.40 22.59 4.73
CA ASN A 170 -5.95 21.32 5.24
C ASN A 170 -5.59 21.14 6.73
N PRO A 171 -6.34 21.79 7.65
CA PRO A 171 -6.07 21.74 9.09
C PRO A 171 -6.25 20.34 9.72
N GLU A 172 -6.97 19.45 9.06
CA GLU A 172 -7.22 18.07 9.48
C GLU A 172 -6.09 17.09 9.12
N LEU A 173 -5.08 17.54 8.37
CA LEU A 173 -3.96 16.72 7.94
C LEU A 173 -2.71 16.94 8.79
N GLN A 174 -1.93 15.88 8.94
CA GLN A 174 -0.52 15.90 9.33
C GLN A 174 0.32 15.43 8.15
N LEU A 175 1.40 16.14 7.86
CA LEU A 175 2.36 15.78 6.82
C LEU A 175 3.51 14.97 7.42
N HIS A 176 3.72 13.80 6.84
CA HIS A 176 4.92 12.99 6.91
C HIS A 176 5.69 13.17 5.60
N HIS A 177 6.66 14.09 5.61
CA HIS A 177 7.59 14.27 4.51
C HIS A 177 8.61 13.12 4.55
N MET A 178 8.30 12.06 3.81
CA MET A 178 9.14 10.87 3.74
C MET A 178 10.19 11.03 2.64
N TYR A 179 11.43 10.68 2.95
CA TYR A 179 12.54 10.73 2.02
C TYR A 179 13.39 9.47 2.15
N ASP A 180 13.22 8.53 1.22
CA ASP A 180 13.96 7.27 1.20
C ASP A 180 14.88 7.16 -0.04
N PRO A 181 16.17 7.46 0.09
CA PRO A 181 17.13 7.31 -1.00
C PRO A 181 17.44 5.86 -1.36
N SER A 182 17.09 4.87 -0.52
CA SER A 182 17.44 3.46 -0.70
C SER A 182 16.48 2.78 -1.68
N GLN A 183 15.17 2.85 -1.42
CA GLN A 183 14.15 2.17 -2.25
C GLN A 183 13.62 3.10 -3.36
N ASP A 184 13.47 4.39 -3.06
CA ASP A 184 12.85 5.38 -3.93
C ASP A 184 13.86 6.22 -4.73
N ARG A 185 15.08 5.71 -4.92
CA ARG A 185 16.17 6.46 -5.57
C ARG A 185 15.80 7.06 -6.92
N LEU A 186 15.08 6.31 -7.75
CA LEU A 186 14.73 6.72 -9.11
C LEU A 186 13.69 7.85 -9.09
N THR A 187 12.69 7.73 -8.24
CA THR A 187 11.59 8.69 -8.11
C THR A 187 12.04 9.99 -7.45
N LEU A 188 12.96 9.92 -6.49
CA LEU A 188 13.57 11.10 -5.85
C LEU A 188 14.36 12.00 -6.80
N ARG A 189 14.64 11.57 -8.03
CA ARG A 189 15.29 12.42 -9.06
C ARG A 189 14.37 13.47 -9.68
N GLY A 190 13.06 13.38 -9.47
CA GLY A 190 12.10 14.33 -10.04
C GLY A 190 10.98 14.79 -9.11
N MET A 191 10.79 14.11 -7.98
CA MET A 191 9.73 14.42 -7.03
C MET A 191 10.09 14.03 -5.60
N THR A 192 9.30 14.51 -4.65
CA THR A 192 9.34 14.08 -3.25
C THR A 192 7.96 13.63 -2.78
N TYR A 193 7.94 12.84 -1.71
CA TYR A 193 6.72 12.22 -1.21
C TYR A 193 6.17 12.95 0.00
N PHE A 194 5.05 13.65 -0.22
CA PHE A 194 4.27 14.19 0.88
C PHE A 194 3.17 13.19 1.23
N ARG A 195 3.47 12.30 2.19
CA ARG A 195 2.47 11.40 2.75
C ARG A 195 1.70 12.16 3.82
N VAL A 196 0.39 12.22 3.70
CA VAL A 196 -0.46 12.93 4.65
C VAL A 196 -1.38 11.96 5.36
N LYS A 197 -1.58 12.17 6.66
CA LYS A 197 -2.48 11.38 7.50
C LYS A 197 -3.64 12.24 7.96
N TYR A 198 -4.86 11.72 7.85
CA TYR A 198 -6.03 12.30 8.48
C TYR A 198 -5.94 12.21 10.00
N LEU A 199 -6.07 13.35 10.68
CA LEU A 199 -6.20 13.44 12.14
C LEU A 199 -7.66 13.34 12.61
N ARG A 200 -8.61 13.54 11.69
CA ARG A 200 -10.07 13.51 11.94
C ARG A 200 -10.78 12.98 10.70
N LEU A 201 -11.99 12.43 10.88
CA LEU A 201 -12.84 12.03 9.77
C LEU A 201 -13.23 13.25 8.93
N SER A 202 -13.02 13.15 7.62
CA SER A 202 -13.51 14.12 6.65
C SER A 202 -15.04 14.13 6.61
N SER A 203 -15.61 15.19 6.05
CA SER A 203 -17.07 15.27 5.96
C SER A 203 -17.62 14.23 4.98
N ALA A 204 -16.88 13.92 3.91
CA ALA A 204 -17.21 12.86 2.97
C ALA A 204 -17.21 11.47 3.62
N TYR A 205 -16.23 11.16 4.48
CA TYR A 205 -16.21 9.89 5.22
C TYR A 205 -17.40 9.79 6.16
N LYS A 206 -17.71 10.86 6.92
CA LYS A 206 -18.90 10.90 7.80
C LYS A 206 -20.19 10.65 7.03
N ARG A 207 -20.39 11.35 5.90
CA ARG A 207 -21.56 11.16 5.03
C ARG A 207 -21.66 9.74 4.48
N PHE A 208 -20.54 9.15 4.07
CA PHE A 208 -20.50 7.77 3.58
C PHE A 208 -20.87 6.77 4.67
N LEU A 209 -20.30 6.90 5.87
CA LEU A 209 -20.64 6.05 7.01
C LEU A 209 -22.15 6.15 7.34
N GLU A 210 -22.69 7.36 7.43
CA GLU A 210 -24.12 7.58 7.74
C GLU A 210 -25.07 6.97 6.71
N LYS A 211 -24.68 7.02 5.43
CA LYS A 211 -25.52 6.55 4.32
C LYS A 211 -25.37 5.06 4.06
N ASN A 212 -24.18 4.50 4.27
CA ASN A 212 -23.80 3.18 3.78
C ASN A 212 -23.52 2.17 4.90
N LEU A 213 -23.29 2.58 6.15
CA LEU A 213 -23.17 1.65 7.27
C LEU A 213 -24.56 1.38 7.87
N THR A 214 -24.91 0.10 8.02
CA THR A 214 -26.16 -0.31 8.67
C THR A 214 -26.27 0.31 10.06
N ARG A 215 -27.49 0.57 10.52
CA ARG A 215 -27.69 1.01 11.91
C ARG A 215 -27.17 -0.07 12.87
N GLY A 216 -26.29 0.30 13.80
CA GLY A 216 -25.60 -0.66 14.65
C GLY A 216 -24.51 -1.47 13.95
N GLY A 217 -24.11 -1.08 12.74
CA GLY A 217 -22.98 -1.67 12.02
C GLY A 217 -21.64 -1.39 12.70
N THR A 218 -20.60 -2.08 12.25
CA THR A 218 -19.28 -2.05 12.87
C THR A 218 -18.29 -1.21 12.07
N ILE A 219 -17.58 -0.30 12.73
CA ILE A 219 -16.41 0.37 12.19
C ILE A 219 -15.16 -0.37 12.71
N PHE A 220 -14.41 -0.97 11.79
CA PHE A 220 -13.09 -1.53 12.09
C PHE A 220 -12.04 -0.44 12.04
N LEU A 221 -11.37 -0.18 13.15
CA LEU A 221 -10.16 0.65 13.19
C LEU A 221 -8.95 -0.25 12.95
N VAL A 222 -8.22 0.02 11.87
CA VAL A 222 -7.05 -0.77 11.45
C VAL A 222 -5.78 -0.03 11.84
N GLU A 223 -5.05 -0.58 12.80
CA GLU A 223 -4.00 0.11 13.53
C GLU A 223 -2.66 -0.61 13.40
N CYS A 224 -1.87 -0.21 12.40
CA CYS A 224 -0.46 -0.58 12.35
C CYS A 224 0.31 0.26 13.39
N GLN A 225 0.94 -0.38 14.36
CA GLN A 225 1.69 0.26 15.43
C GLN A 225 3.15 0.55 15.06
N ARG A 226 3.54 0.38 13.79
CA ARG A 226 4.89 0.69 13.34
C ARG A 226 5.19 2.18 13.56
N THR A 227 6.26 2.44 14.30
CA THR A 227 6.87 3.76 14.45
C THR A 227 8.15 3.87 13.62
N TRP A 228 8.62 5.10 13.45
CA TRP A 228 9.89 5.42 12.81
C TRP A 228 10.56 6.62 13.50
N PRO A 229 11.91 6.68 13.58
CA PRO A 229 12.63 7.86 14.06
C PRO A 229 12.44 9.06 13.12
N THR A 230 11.98 10.19 13.65
CA THR A 230 11.67 11.36 12.82
C THR A 230 12.22 12.65 13.41
N THR A 231 12.33 13.67 12.56
CA THR A 231 12.67 15.04 12.95
C THR A 231 11.42 15.91 12.82
N ARG A 232 11.03 16.59 13.90
CA ARG A 232 9.92 17.54 13.87
C ARG A 232 10.32 18.81 13.13
N ILE A 233 9.53 19.18 12.12
CA ILE A 233 9.69 20.44 11.37
C ILE A 233 8.76 21.51 11.93
N ASP A 234 7.52 21.13 12.25
CA ASP A 234 6.45 21.92 12.86
C ASP A 234 5.44 20.96 13.53
N ASP A 235 4.40 21.47 14.20
CA ASP A 235 3.40 20.67 14.94
C ASP A 235 2.71 19.59 14.07
N ARG A 236 2.47 19.88 12.79
CA ARG A 236 1.83 18.98 11.82
C ARG A 236 2.73 18.65 10.64
N HIS A 237 4.03 18.88 10.77
CA HIS A 237 5.02 18.60 9.73
C HIS A 237 6.19 17.83 10.33
N ILE A 238 6.30 16.57 9.92
CA ILE A 238 7.32 15.63 10.38
C ILE A 238 8.15 15.21 9.18
N PHE A 239 9.47 15.16 9.34
CA PHE A 239 10.38 14.61 8.35
C PHE A 239 10.79 13.20 8.74
N GLN A 240 10.60 12.24 7.82
CA GLN A 240 10.99 10.85 7.97
C GLN A 240 12.11 10.53 6.99
N PHE A 241 13.31 10.23 7.51
CA PHE A 241 14.41 9.74 6.69
C PHE A 241 14.40 8.20 6.63
N GLY A 242 14.33 7.65 5.42
CA GLY A 242 14.18 6.23 5.18
C GLY A 242 12.73 5.73 5.26
N ALA A 243 12.54 4.47 4.91
CA ALA A 243 11.26 3.79 4.91
C ALA A 243 11.41 2.32 5.33
N LEU A 244 10.28 1.70 5.66
CA LEU A 244 10.19 0.27 5.89
C LEU A 244 10.60 -0.53 4.65
N GLY A 245 11.58 -1.42 4.81
CA GLY A 245 12.04 -2.28 3.73
C GLY A 245 13.24 -3.12 4.14
N GLY A 246 14.36 -2.93 3.45
CA GLY A 246 15.55 -3.77 3.60
C GLY A 246 16.67 -3.13 4.44
N ALA A 247 16.80 -1.80 4.42
CA ALA A 247 17.66 -1.06 5.32
C ALA A 247 17.03 -0.94 6.71
N THR A 248 17.80 -1.16 7.76
CA THR A 248 17.35 -0.91 9.13
C THR A 248 17.38 0.58 9.45
N THR A 249 16.72 0.97 10.55
CA THR A 249 16.79 2.33 11.09
C THR A 249 18.24 2.73 11.37
N GLU A 250 19.01 1.85 12.01
CA GLU A 250 20.42 2.08 12.33
C GLU A 250 21.25 2.31 11.06
N GLU A 251 20.98 1.57 9.98
CA GLU A 251 21.70 1.76 8.72
C GLU A 251 21.43 3.12 8.07
N TYR A 252 20.21 3.67 8.20
CA TYR A 252 19.92 5.02 7.71
C TYR A 252 20.69 6.08 8.51
N PHE A 253 20.77 5.97 9.83
CA PHE A 253 21.32 7.04 10.69
C PHE A 253 22.81 6.88 11.03
N ASP A 254 23.26 5.65 11.29
CA ASP A 254 24.62 5.32 11.76
C ASP A 254 25.50 4.73 10.65
N ASN A 255 24.93 4.51 9.46
CA ASN A 255 25.57 3.94 8.28
C ASN A 255 25.97 2.46 8.46
N SER A 256 26.28 1.78 7.34
CA SER A 256 26.82 0.42 7.34
C SER A 256 27.67 0.14 6.10
N ASP A 257 28.41 -0.97 6.11
CA ASP A 257 29.11 -1.45 4.91
C ASP A 257 28.12 -1.69 3.75
N ARG A 258 26.90 -2.15 4.04
CA ARG A 258 25.84 -2.36 3.03
C ARG A 258 25.42 -1.04 2.39
N VAL A 259 25.24 0.01 3.19
CA VAL A 259 24.92 1.36 2.70
C VAL A 259 26.08 1.95 1.89
N THR A 260 27.32 1.77 2.35
CA THR A 260 28.51 2.24 1.63
C THR A 260 28.61 1.59 0.25
N GLN A 261 28.47 0.26 0.17
CA GLN A 261 28.45 -0.49 -1.09
C GLN A 261 27.30 -0.07 -2.00
N TYR A 262 26.12 0.20 -1.43
CA TYR A 262 24.97 0.70 -2.16
C TYR A 262 25.26 2.07 -2.80
N LEU A 263 25.80 3.01 -2.03
CA LEU A 263 26.14 4.35 -2.51
C LEU A 263 27.22 4.31 -3.59
N GLU A 264 28.22 3.43 -3.44
CA GLU A 264 29.25 3.20 -4.45
C GLU A 264 28.69 2.61 -5.74
N ARG A 265 27.79 1.61 -5.64
CA ARG A 265 27.10 1.02 -6.81
C ARG A 265 26.36 2.08 -7.62
N TYR A 266 25.71 3.01 -6.93
CA TYR A 266 24.97 4.11 -7.56
C TYR A 266 25.80 5.36 -7.82
N GLN A 267 27.14 5.27 -7.71
CA GLN A 267 28.08 6.35 -8.01
C GLN A 267 27.77 7.64 -7.25
N SER A 268 27.31 7.51 -6.01
CA SER A 268 27.06 8.66 -5.14
C SER A 268 28.34 9.43 -4.87
N HIS A 269 28.23 10.76 -4.78
CA HIS A 269 29.28 11.62 -4.23
C HIS A 269 29.45 11.47 -2.72
N ARG A 270 28.53 10.76 -2.06
CA ARG A 270 28.59 10.41 -0.64
C ARG A 270 29.12 8.98 -0.46
N ARG A 271 29.71 8.72 0.70
CA ARG A 271 29.99 7.37 1.21
C ARG A 271 29.08 6.98 2.37
N GLN A 272 28.36 7.95 2.90
CA GLN A 272 27.36 7.81 3.95
C GLN A 272 26.32 8.91 3.78
N TRP A 273 25.06 8.64 4.12
CA TRP A 273 24.04 9.68 4.13
C TRP A 273 24.29 10.67 5.26
N ASP A 274 24.07 11.96 4.98
CA ASP A 274 24.06 13.01 6.00
C ASP A 274 22.63 13.19 6.52
N ALA A 275 22.16 12.22 7.31
CA ALA A 275 20.80 12.15 7.81
C ALA A 275 20.47 13.27 8.82
N PRO A 276 19.26 13.86 8.79
CA PRO A 276 18.76 14.69 9.89
C PRO A 276 18.74 13.89 11.20
N ILE A 277 19.05 14.55 12.32
CA ILE A 277 19.01 13.90 13.64
C ILE A 277 17.54 13.79 14.07
N PRO A 278 17.03 12.58 14.37
CA PRO A 278 15.67 12.43 14.87
C PRO A 278 15.53 13.03 16.27
N ASP A 279 14.38 13.65 16.56
CA ASP A 279 14.02 14.23 17.86
C ASP A 279 12.84 13.50 18.53
N GLY A 280 12.36 12.42 17.90
CA GLY A 280 11.38 11.51 18.49
C GLY A 280 11.03 10.33 17.59
N GLU A 281 10.04 9.57 18.02
CA GLU A 281 9.39 8.55 17.20
C GLU A 281 7.93 8.95 16.94
N THR A 282 7.48 8.73 15.71
CA THR A 282 6.09 8.94 15.29
C THR A 282 5.59 7.71 14.54
N PRO A 283 4.27 7.54 14.33
CA PRO A 283 3.77 6.53 13.41
C PRO A 283 4.47 6.65 12.06
N GLU A 284 4.86 5.51 11.49
CA GLU A 284 5.57 5.49 10.21
C GLU A 284 4.71 6.11 9.08
N ALA A 285 5.35 6.86 8.19
CA ALA A 285 4.73 7.75 7.20
C ALA A 285 3.67 7.07 6.32
N GLU A 286 3.93 5.86 5.85
CA GLU A 286 3.03 5.15 4.95
C GLU A 286 2.02 4.30 5.71
N TRP A 287 2.50 3.46 6.61
CA TRP A 287 1.74 2.36 7.18
C TRP A 287 1.24 2.65 8.59
N GLY A 288 2.01 3.40 9.38
CA GLY A 288 1.74 3.64 10.79
C GLY A 288 0.41 4.37 11.02
N PHE A 289 -0.34 3.96 12.03
CA PHE A 289 -1.62 4.56 12.37
C PHE A 289 -1.44 5.79 13.27
N GLU A 290 -1.99 6.93 12.86
CA GLU A 290 -2.00 8.15 13.67
C GLU A 290 -3.21 8.14 14.62
N ALA A 291 -2.92 7.96 15.91
CA ALA A 291 -3.91 7.70 16.96
C ALA A 291 -4.90 8.85 17.17
N THR A 292 -4.58 10.08 16.76
CA THR A 292 -5.50 11.23 16.84
C THR A 292 -6.82 10.96 16.10
N LEU A 293 -6.79 10.22 14.98
CA LEU A 293 -8.00 9.83 14.24
C LEU A 293 -8.91 8.91 15.06
N ARG A 294 -8.34 8.03 15.90
CA ARG A 294 -9.09 7.06 16.71
C ARG A 294 -10.19 7.74 17.52
N GLN A 295 -9.83 8.82 18.21
CA GLN A 295 -10.74 9.51 19.11
C GLN A 295 -11.93 10.14 18.35
N ASP A 296 -11.69 10.70 17.17
CA ASP A 296 -12.75 11.27 16.33
C ASP A 296 -13.70 10.20 15.80
N VAL A 297 -13.17 9.03 15.40
CA VAL A 297 -13.97 7.87 14.96
C VAL A 297 -14.80 7.30 16.10
N GLU A 298 -14.22 7.11 17.29
CA GLU A 298 -14.94 6.62 18.47
C GLU A 298 -16.08 7.54 18.90
N ASN A 299 -15.84 8.86 18.89
CA ASN A 299 -16.87 9.85 19.21
C ASN A 299 -18.00 9.81 18.17
N PHE A 300 -17.66 9.80 16.88
CA PHE A 300 -18.64 9.68 15.80
C PHE A 300 -19.48 8.39 15.91
N ALA A 301 -18.84 7.27 16.21
CA ALA A 301 -19.52 5.98 16.39
C ALA A 301 -20.48 6.01 17.57
N ARG A 302 -20.05 6.58 18.71
CA ARG A 302 -20.90 6.74 19.91
C ARG A 302 -22.13 7.59 19.61
N ASP A 303 -21.95 8.72 18.93
CA ASP A 303 -23.03 9.66 18.63
C ASP A 303 -24.07 9.08 17.65
N ARG A 304 -23.65 8.17 16.77
CA ARG A 304 -24.50 7.55 15.74
C ARG A 304 -24.92 6.11 16.03
N GLY A 305 -24.46 5.54 17.14
CA GLY A 305 -24.80 4.18 17.57
C GLY A 305 -24.16 3.07 16.74
N TYR A 306 -22.91 3.28 16.30
CA TYR A 306 -22.09 2.24 15.65
C TYR A 306 -21.21 1.51 16.67
N HIS A 307 -20.83 0.28 16.35
CA HIS A 307 -19.84 -0.47 17.12
C HIS A 307 -18.43 -0.16 16.63
N ILE A 308 -17.47 -0.08 17.55
CA ILE A 308 -16.05 -0.02 17.20
C ILE A 308 -15.43 -1.38 17.46
N ARG A 309 -14.58 -1.82 16.53
CA ARG A 309 -13.68 -2.95 16.72
C ARG A 309 -12.30 -2.60 16.19
N ARG A 310 -11.23 -2.98 16.88
CA ARG A 310 -9.86 -2.62 16.52
C ARG A 310 -9.12 -3.85 16.03
N ILE A 311 -8.39 -3.69 14.92
CA ILE A 311 -7.46 -4.67 14.36
C ILE A 311 -6.06 -4.07 14.54
N ILE A 312 -5.30 -4.60 15.49
CA ILE A 312 -4.04 -4.00 15.92
C ILE A 312 -2.89 -4.95 15.60
N PHE A 313 -1.85 -4.45 14.96
CA PHE A 313 -0.67 -5.24 14.60
C PHE A 313 0.58 -4.36 14.52
N GLN A 314 1.76 -4.96 14.71
CA GLN A 314 3.02 -4.21 14.76
C GLN A 314 3.55 -3.83 13.37
N GLU A 315 3.54 -4.76 12.41
CA GLU A 315 4.06 -4.54 11.06
C GLU A 315 2.93 -4.67 10.02
N PRO A 316 3.01 -3.96 8.89
CA PRO A 316 1.92 -3.92 7.90
C PRO A 316 1.47 -5.30 7.38
N ASP A 317 2.41 -6.24 7.29
CA ASP A 317 2.25 -7.60 6.78
C ASP A 317 1.97 -8.65 7.88
N HIS A 318 1.90 -8.25 9.16
CA HIS A 318 1.55 -9.17 10.26
C HIS A 318 0.12 -9.70 10.19
N LEU A 319 -0.77 -9.02 9.47
CA LEU A 319 -2.14 -9.50 9.22
C LEU A 319 -2.19 -10.66 8.20
N SER A 320 -1.13 -10.87 7.41
CA SER A 320 -1.13 -11.84 6.30
C SER A 320 -1.33 -13.29 6.72
N PRO A 321 -0.64 -13.86 7.74
CA PRO A 321 -0.90 -15.22 8.20
C PRO A 321 -2.34 -15.46 8.67
N PHE A 322 -2.92 -14.47 9.39
CA PHE A 322 -4.30 -14.56 9.86
C PHE A 322 -5.26 -14.66 8.66
N VAL A 323 -5.09 -13.78 7.67
CA VAL A 323 -5.96 -13.74 6.49
C VAL A 323 -5.78 -14.98 5.62
N ALA A 324 -4.56 -15.48 5.46
CA ALA A 324 -4.29 -16.72 4.75
C ALA A 324 -5.04 -17.91 5.38
N GLU A 325 -4.91 -18.09 6.70
CA GLU A 325 -5.60 -19.18 7.41
C GLU A 325 -7.12 -18.98 7.45
N PHE A 326 -7.61 -17.74 7.49
CA PHE A 326 -9.03 -17.42 7.38
C PHE A 326 -9.61 -17.83 6.02
N TYR A 327 -8.87 -17.59 4.93
CA TYR A 327 -9.25 -18.04 3.59
C TYR A 327 -9.26 -19.57 3.49
N ARG A 328 -8.27 -20.26 4.07
CA ARG A 328 -8.28 -21.74 4.12
C ARG A 328 -9.48 -22.28 4.87
N TRP A 329 -9.78 -21.70 6.03
CA TRP A 329 -10.94 -22.06 6.83
C TRP A 329 -12.24 -21.88 6.04
N TRP A 330 -12.37 -20.76 5.33
CA TRP A 330 -13.54 -20.46 4.51
C TRP A 330 -13.68 -21.40 3.30
N TYR A 331 -12.60 -21.65 2.58
CA TYR A 331 -12.59 -22.56 1.44
C TYR A 331 -12.93 -24.00 1.82
N LYS A 332 -12.42 -24.50 2.95
CA LYS A 332 -12.75 -25.83 3.49
C LYS A 332 -14.26 -25.98 3.72
N GLN A 333 -14.94 -24.96 4.25
CA GLN A 333 -16.40 -24.99 4.45
C GLN A 333 -17.20 -25.07 3.15
N ARG A 334 -16.58 -24.69 2.02
CA ARG A 334 -17.21 -24.66 0.69
C ARG A 334 -16.75 -25.79 -0.22
N GLY A 335 -15.94 -26.74 0.29
CA GLY A 335 -15.36 -27.80 -0.53
C GLY A 335 -14.39 -27.29 -1.60
N ILE A 336 -13.85 -26.08 -1.43
CA ILE A 336 -12.81 -25.53 -2.30
C ILE A 336 -11.46 -26.03 -1.79
N ILE A 337 -10.60 -26.47 -2.71
CA ILE A 337 -9.27 -26.95 -2.37
C ILE A 337 -8.39 -25.77 -1.97
N ALA A 338 -7.95 -25.72 -0.71
CA ALA A 338 -7.24 -24.60 -0.11
C ALA A 338 -5.72 -24.85 0.04
N ASN A 339 -5.11 -25.36 -1.02
CA ASN A 339 -3.70 -25.79 -1.10
C ASN A 339 -2.86 -24.95 -2.08
N ARG A 340 -3.41 -23.85 -2.60
CA ARG A 340 -2.71 -22.91 -3.47
C ARG A 340 -2.49 -21.60 -2.75
N LEU A 341 -1.24 -21.16 -2.62
CA LEU A 341 -0.88 -19.87 -2.07
C LEU A 341 -0.61 -18.89 -3.22
N LEU A 342 -1.16 -17.69 -3.10
CA LEU A 342 -0.83 -16.55 -3.95
C LEU A 342 -0.16 -15.49 -3.06
N VAL A 343 1.14 -15.34 -3.22
CA VAL A 343 1.92 -14.31 -2.54
C VAL A 343 1.93 -13.06 -3.38
N GLU A 344 1.54 -11.95 -2.77
CA GLU A 344 1.40 -10.64 -3.40
C GLU A 344 2.30 -9.63 -2.70
N SER A 345 2.71 -8.59 -3.43
CA SER A 345 3.68 -7.61 -2.94
C SER A 345 3.22 -6.19 -3.22
N PHE A 346 3.22 -5.36 -2.17
CA PHE A 346 2.95 -3.93 -2.24
C PHE A 346 1.62 -3.63 -2.95
N ILE A 347 1.65 -2.93 -4.09
CA ILE A 347 0.46 -2.53 -4.86
C ILE A 347 -0.05 -3.58 -5.85
N LEU A 348 0.68 -4.69 -6.02
CA LEU A 348 0.29 -5.77 -6.93
C LEU A 348 -0.61 -6.75 -6.19
N LEU A 349 -1.93 -6.48 -6.26
CA LEU A 349 -2.99 -7.15 -5.51
C LEU A 349 -4.10 -7.63 -6.44
N GLU A 350 -4.66 -8.80 -6.14
CA GLU A 350 -5.69 -9.46 -6.93
C GLU A 350 -6.77 -10.12 -6.05
N PRO A 351 -7.56 -9.34 -5.27
CA PRO A 351 -8.59 -9.90 -4.39
C PRO A 351 -9.66 -10.72 -5.14
N MET A 352 -10.05 -10.26 -6.34
CA MET A 352 -11.01 -10.99 -7.18
C MET A 352 -10.42 -12.32 -7.68
N TRP A 353 -9.19 -12.29 -8.21
CA TRP A 353 -8.59 -13.47 -8.81
C TRP A 353 -8.07 -14.49 -7.79
N ALA A 354 -7.68 -14.05 -6.59
CA ALA A 354 -7.45 -14.95 -5.47
C ALA A 354 -8.68 -15.84 -5.22
N LEU A 355 -9.87 -15.24 -5.17
CA LEU A 355 -11.13 -15.97 -4.99
C LEU A 355 -11.51 -16.83 -6.19
N ARG A 356 -11.43 -16.29 -7.42
CA ARG A 356 -11.79 -17.02 -8.64
C ARG A 356 -10.88 -18.21 -8.91
N THR A 357 -9.66 -18.20 -8.38
CA THR A 357 -8.71 -19.32 -8.52
C THR A 357 -8.67 -20.24 -7.30
N GLY A 358 -9.44 -19.93 -6.24
CA GLY A 358 -9.34 -20.65 -4.97
C GLY A 358 -7.96 -20.55 -4.33
N SER A 359 -7.24 -19.45 -4.61
CA SER A 359 -5.94 -19.17 -4.02
C SER A 359 -6.10 -18.53 -2.65
N VAL A 360 -5.25 -18.95 -1.73
CA VAL A 360 -5.09 -18.35 -0.40
C VAL A 360 -4.14 -17.16 -0.56
N PRO A 361 -4.55 -15.94 -0.20
CA PRO A 361 -3.69 -14.77 -0.33
C PRO A 361 -2.70 -14.68 0.83
N PHE A 362 -1.47 -14.26 0.52
CA PHE A 362 -0.51 -13.79 1.50
C PHE A 362 0.15 -12.53 0.98
N TRP A 363 0.01 -11.43 1.70
CA TRP A 363 0.54 -10.15 1.23
C TRP A 363 1.82 -9.76 1.96
N MET A 364 2.73 -9.11 1.25
CA MET A 364 3.96 -8.53 1.78
C MET A 364 3.98 -7.04 1.51
N LYS A 365 4.43 -6.24 2.50
CA LYS A 365 4.57 -4.79 2.35
C LYS A 365 5.53 -4.40 1.22
N PHE A 366 6.59 -5.17 1.03
CA PHE A 366 7.55 -5.00 -0.05
C PHE A 366 8.37 -6.26 -0.25
N ASN A 367 9.06 -6.41 -1.39
CA ASN A 367 9.90 -7.57 -1.69
C ASN A 367 11.33 -7.45 -1.11
N MET A 368 11.44 -7.14 0.20
CA MET A 368 12.71 -7.05 0.94
C MET A 368 12.98 -8.25 1.85
N GLU A 369 14.20 -8.31 2.38
CA GLU A 369 14.68 -9.37 3.28
C GLU A 369 13.73 -9.64 4.47
N PRO A 370 13.19 -8.64 5.21
CA PRO A 370 12.23 -8.91 6.28
C PRO A 370 10.96 -9.63 5.79
N SER A 371 10.44 -9.26 4.62
CA SER A 371 9.26 -9.91 4.04
C SER A 371 9.55 -11.33 3.57
N LEU A 372 10.75 -11.58 3.01
CA LEU A 372 11.21 -12.92 2.64
C LEU A 372 11.29 -13.83 3.88
N ASN A 373 11.83 -13.31 4.98
CA ASN A 373 11.91 -14.02 6.25
C ASN A 373 10.50 -14.29 6.80
N TRP A 374 9.60 -13.32 6.70
CA TRP A 374 8.23 -13.44 7.18
C TRP A 374 7.43 -14.53 6.44
N ILE A 375 7.49 -14.58 5.10
CA ILE A 375 6.81 -15.64 4.35
C ILE A 375 7.42 -17.03 4.63
N LYS A 376 8.74 -17.15 4.76
CA LYS A 376 9.40 -18.41 5.10
C LYS A 376 9.02 -18.90 6.50
N ASP A 377 8.94 -18.00 7.47
CA ASP A 377 8.49 -18.33 8.83
C ASP A 377 7.04 -18.85 8.82
N TYR A 378 6.14 -18.16 8.11
CA TYR A 378 4.75 -18.61 7.95
C TYR A 378 4.68 -20.01 7.31
N LEU A 379 5.36 -20.21 6.17
CA LEU A 379 5.35 -21.48 5.44
C LEU A 379 5.97 -22.63 6.24
N GLY A 380 6.92 -22.34 7.13
CA GLY A 380 7.49 -23.35 8.04
C GLY A 380 6.52 -23.85 9.11
N LYS A 381 5.43 -23.12 9.38
CA LYS A 381 4.45 -23.41 10.45
C LYS A 381 3.06 -23.76 9.92
N ALA A 382 2.74 -23.36 8.68
CA ALA A 382 1.44 -23.60 8.07
C ALA A 382 1.28 -25.05 7.58
N ASP A 383 0.03 -25.54 7.47
CA ASP A 383 -0.19 -26.80 6.74
C ASP A 383 0.32 -26.62 5.30
N PRO A 384 1.02 -27.60 4.70
CA PRO A 384 1.69 -27.38 3.42
C PRO A 384 0.76 -26.99 2.28
N TYR A 385 1.33 -26.26 1.31
CA TYR A 385 0.71 -25.91 0.05
C TYR A 385 1.20 -26.85 -1.06
N ASP A 386 0.32 -27.18 -2.00
CA ASP A 386 0.71 -27.91 -3.21
C ASP A 386 1.30 -26.95 -4.24
N GLU A 387 0.74 -25.74 -4.34
CA GLU A 387 1.18 -24.72 -5.28
C GLU A 387 1.46 -23.39 -4.57
N ILE A 388 2.58 -22.74 -4.91
CA ILE A 388 2.92 -21.39 -4.43
C ILE A 388 3.22 -20.50 -5.63
N PHE A 389 2.38 -19.50 -5.87
CA PHE A 389 2.61 -18.48 -6.87
C PHE A 389 3.03 -17.18 -6.20
N MET A 390 4.00 -16.46 -6.77
CA MET A 390 4.46 -15.19 -6.19
C MET A 390 4.48 -14.06 -7.23
N ILE A 391 3.99 -12.90 -6.83
CA ILE A 391 4.10 -11.63 -7.56
C ILE A 391 5.03 -10.73 -6.75
N LEU A 392 6.22 -10.42 -7.27
CA LEU A 392 7.14 -9.46 -6.64
C LEU A 392 7.06 -8.11 -7.32
N PHE A 393 6.97 -7.05 -6.52
CA PHE A 393 7.01 -5.69 -7.02
C PHE A 393 8.40 -5.34 -7.58
N SER A 394 8.44 -4.57 -8.66
CA SER A 394 9.69 -4.13 -9.30
C SER A 394 9.80 -2.61 -9.21
N HIS A 395 10.61 -2.14 -8.26
CA HIS A 395 10.89 -0.72 -8.03
C HIS A 395 12.17 -0.23 -8.72
N GLY A 396 12.90 -1.12 -9.40
CA GLY A 396 14.03 -0.78 -10.26
C GLY A 396 15.35 -0.46 -9.56
N VAL A 397 15.40 -0.54 -8.23
CA VAL A 397 16.60 -0.21 -7.45
C VAL A 397 17.16 -1.46 -6.77
N GLU A 398 18.47 -1.67 -6.86
CA GLU A 398 19.21 -2.64 -6.05
C GLU A 398 19.46 -2.06 -4.66
N SER A 399 18.36 -1.84 -3.92
CA SER A 399 18.34 -1.21 -2.61
C SER A 399 19.03 -2.05 -1.56
N VAL A 400 19.41 -1.42 -0.45
CA VAL A 400 19.92 -2.12 0.72
C VAL A 400 18.87 -3.14 1.21
N GLY A 401 19.29 -4.40 1.39
CA GLY A 401 18.42 -5.48 1.85
C GLY A 401 17.43 -6.02 0.82
N LEU A 402 17.67 -5.80 -0.47
CA LEU A 402 16.96 -6.47 -1.55
C LEU A 402 17.48 -7.92 -1.71
N PRO A 403 16.66 -8.96 -1.51
CA PRO A 403 17.04 -10.33 -1.79
C PRO A 403 17.18 -10.57 -3.30
N THR A 404 18.08 -11.47 -3.69
CA THR A 404 18.20 -11.90 -5.09
C THR A 404 16.99 -12.70 -5.53
N ILE A 405 16.79 -12.83 -6.84
CA ILE A 405 15.70 -13.64 -7.38
C ILE A 405 15.85 -15.13 -7.00
N GLU A 406 17.08 -15.62 -6.86
CA GLU A 406 17.37 -16.98 -6.36
C GLU A 406 16.90 -17.15 -4.91
N GLN A 407 17.14 -16.16 -4.05
CA GLN A 407 16.69 -16.20 -2.65
C GLN A 407 15.16 -16.22 -2.54
N TRP A 408 14.46 -15.53 -3.45
CA TRP A 408 13.00 -15.63 -3.58
C TRP A 408 12.58 -17.00 -4.11
N ARG A 409 13.29 -17.58 -5.09
CA ARG A 409 13.00 -18.91 -5.64
C ARG A 409 13.04 -20.01 -4.57
N GLU A 410 13.82 -19.82 -3.50
CA GLU A 410 13.83 -20.73 -2.35
C GLU A 410 12.47 -20.89 -1.66
N VAL A 411 11.57 -19.90 -1.75
CA VAL A 411 10.21 -20.00 -1.20
C VAL A 411 9.41 -21.12 -1.89
N PHE A 412 9.69 -21.42 -3.16
CA PHE A 412 9.01 -22.49 -3.88
C PHE A 412 9.33 -23.89 -3.36
N LYS A 413 10.40 -24.06 -2.57
CA LYS A 413 10.73 -25.35 -1.94
C LYS A 413 9.70 -25.77 -0.89
N TYR A 414 8.87 -24.85 -0.41
CA TYR A 414 7.77 -25.14 0.50
C TYR A 414 6.51 -25.67 -0.23
N ALA A 415 6.45 -25.56 -1.56
CA ALA A 415 5.37 -26.12 -2.36
C ALA A 415 5.62 -27.62 -2.59
N ARG A 416 4.59 -28.45 -2.46
CA ARG A 416 4.71 -29.90 -2.71
C ARG A 416 4.81 -30.26 -4.18
N GLN A 417 4.24 -29.42 -5.07
CA GLN A 417 4.11 -29.75 -6.49
C GLN A 417 4.71 -28.68 -7.39
N ARG A 418 4.37 -27.41 -7.18
CA ARG A 418 4.70 -26.35 -8.13
C ARG A 418 4.92 -25.01 -7.44
N GLY A 419 5.95 -24.29 -7.86
CA GLY A 419 6.12 -22.89 -7.47
C GLY A 419 6.64 -22.05 -8.63
N GLU A 420 5.98 -20.92 -8.89
CA GLU A 420 6.29 -20.06 -10.04
C GLU A 420 6.05 -18.58 -9.75
N PHE A 421 6.85 -17.73 -10.40
CA PHE A 421 6.61 -16.29 -10.40
C PHE A 421 5.55 -15.90 -11.42
N ILE A 422 4.67 -14.98 -11.07
CA ILE A 422 3.63 -14.44 -11.96
C ILE A 422 4.07 -13.08 -12.50
N GLY A 423 3.91 -12.88 -13.82
CA GLY A 423 4.19 -11.59 -14.47
C GLY A 423 5.67 -11.20 -14.45
N MET A 424 6.57 -12.18 -14.29
CA MET A 424 7.99 -11.91 -14.05
C MET A 424 8.91 -12.31 -15.18
N VAL A 425 9.88 -11.44 -15.50
CA VAL A 425 11.09 -11.81 -16.22
C VAL A 425 12.23 -11.81 -15.21
N GLU A 426 12.61 -13.00 -14.75
CA GLU A 426 13.53 -13.17 -13.60
C GLU A 426 14.91 -12.53 -13.84
N ALA A 427 15.43 -12.59 -15.06
CA ALA A 427 16.72 -12.00 -15.43
C ALA A 427 16.75 -10.46 -15.33
N ASP A 428 15.57 -9.81 -15.34
CA ASP A 428 15.44 -8.36 -15.27
C ASP A 428 15.19 -7.85 -13.85
N PHE A 429 15.01 -8.73 -12.85
CA PHE A 429 14.76 -8.32 -11.47
C PHE A 429 15.95 -7.51 -10.90
N PRO A 430 15.74 -6.36 -10.21
CA PRO A 430 14.47 -5.75 -9.77
C PRO A 430 13.86 -4.71 -10.74
N ARG A 431 14.34 -4.64 -11.99
CA ARG A 431 13.93 -3.70 -13.06
C ARG A 431 12.89 -4.28 -14.02
N ASN A 432 12.20 -5.35 -13.63
CA ASN A 432 11.15 -5.98 -14.42
C ASN A 432 9.83 -5.19 -14.32
N PHE A 433 9.80 -3.96 -14.82
CA PHE A 433 8.60 -3.09 -14.76
C PHE A 433 7.39 -3.65 -15.52
N VAL A 434 7.60 -4.62 -16.41
CA VAL A 434 6.52 -5.33 -17.10
C VAL A 434 5.62 -6.09 -16.13
N THR A 435 6.10 -6.43 -14.92
CA THR A 435 5.24 -7.04 -13.89
C THR A 435 4.04 -6.17 -13.56
N LEU A 436 4.17 -4.85 -13.60
CA LEU A 436 3.08 -3.89 -13.31
C LEU A 436 1.89 -4.02 -14.28
N ILE A 437 2.11 -4.66 -15.43
CA ILE A 437 1.09 -4.92 -16.46
C ILE A 437 0.74 -6.41 -16.50
N ARG A 438 1.76 -7.28 -16.57
CA ARG A 438 1.60 -8.71 -16.81
C ARG A 438 1.12 -9.51 -15.62
N TYR A 439 1.26 -9.01 -14.38
CA TYR A 439 0.84 -9.78 -13.19
C TYR A 439 -0.61 -10.28 -13.34
N TYR A 440 -1.51 -9.42 -13.82
CA TYR A 440 -2.92 -9.73 -14.02
C TYR A 440 -3.16 -10.76 -15.15
N THR A 441 -2.53 -10.59 -16.32
CA THR A 441 -2.74 -11.49 -17.46
C THR A 441 -2.10 -12.85 -17.23
N ASP A 442 -0.90 -12.88 -16.66
CA ASP A 442 -0.18 -14.11 -16.38
C ASP A 442 -0.79 -14.88 -15.22
N LEU A 443 -1.35 -14.22 -14.19
CA LEU A 443 -2.13 -14.91 -13.14
C LEU A 443 -3.26 -15.72 -13.77
N LYS A 444 -4.05 -15.08 -14.65
CA LYS A 444 -5.14 -15.73 -15.37
C LYS A 444 -4.67 -16.92 -16.21
N ARG A 445 -3.51 -16.82 -16.86
CA ARG A 445 -2.98 -17.86 -17.73
C ARG A 445 -2.39 -19.03 -16.95
N MET A 446 -1.61 -18.74 -15.92
CA MET A 446 -0.78 -19.71 -15.20
C MET A 446 -1.60 -20.54 -14.21
N ILE A 447 -2.59 -19.93 -13.57
CA ILE A 447 -3.50 -20.61 -12.65
C ILE A 447 -4.77 -20.95 -13.43
N SER A 448 -4.99 -22.23 -13.72
CA SER A 448 -6.13 -22.69 -14.54
C SER A 448 -7.42 -22.91 -13.72
N ALA A 449 -7.31 -23.10 -12.41
CA ALA A 449 -8.45 -23.35 -11.53
C ALA A 449 -9.48 -22.21 -11.58
N ARG A 450 -10.77 -22.56 -11.67
CA ARG A 450 -11.87 -21.59 -11.72
C ARG A 450 -12.98 -21.99 -10.76
N TYR A 451 -13.28 -21.11 -9.82
CA TYR A 451 -14.39 -21.22 -8.89
C TYR A 451 -15.35 -20.04 -9.08
N PRO A 452 -16.66 -20.23 -8.86
CA PRO A 452 -17.57 -19.11 -8.63
C PRO A 452 -17.06 -18.29 -7.45
N VAL A 453 -17.12 -16.95 -7.57
CA VAL A 453 -16.76 -16.07 -6.46
C VAL A 453 -17.65 -16.42 -5.27
N PRO A 454 -17.09 -16.80 -4.12
CA PRO A 454 -17.89 -17.18 -2.97
C PRO A 454 -18.64 -15.96 -2.41
N GLY A 455 -19.81 -16.20 -1.84
CA GLY A 455 -20.55 -15.16 -1.11
C GLY A 455 -19.79 -14.76 0.15
N THR A 456 -19.93 -13.50 0.55
CA THR A 456 -19.20 -12.88 1.66
C THR A 456 -19.42 -13.61 2.99
N LEU A 457 -18.40 -13.58 3.84
CA LEU A 457 -18.45 -14.07 5.21
C LEU A 457 -19.15 -13.05 6.12
N SER A 458 -19.87 -13.58 7.12
CA SER A 458 -20.48 -12.77 8.17
C SER A 458 -19.48 -12.45 9.29
N LEU A 459 -19.76 -11.39 10.06
CA LEU A 459 -18.96 -11.06 11.25
C LEU A 459 -18.97 -12.20 12.29
N LYS A 460 -20.07 -12.96 12.40
CA LYS A 460 -20.14 -14.15 13.27
C LYS A 460 -19.16 -15.24 12.85
N GLN A 461 -18.92 -15.40 11.54
CA GLN A 461 -17.93 -16.34 11.02
C GLN A 461 -16.51 -15.86 11.30
N LEU A 462 -16.26 -14.55 11.23
CA LEU A 462 -15.01 -13.96 11.67
C LEU A 462 -14.77 -14.21 13.16
N ASP A 463 -15.77 -13.95 14.01
CA ASP A 463 -15.67 -14.17 15.47
C ASP A 463 -15.38 -15.63 15.80
N LYS A 464 -16.10 -16.55 15.16
CA LYS A 464 -15.83 -17.99 15.30
C LYS A 464 -14.40 -18.36 14.92
N PHE A 465 -13.85 -17.77 13.85
CA PHE A 465 -12.48 -18.04 13.46
C PHE A 465 -11.48 -17.47 14.49
N ILE A 466 -11.69 -16.24 14.95
CA ILE A 466 -10.84 -15.59 15.96
C ILE A 466 -10.83 -16.40 17.27
N GLU A 467 -11.99 -16.84 17.75
CA GLU A 467 -12.12 -17.70 18.93
C GLU A 467 -11.37 -19.03 18.76
N GLN A 468 -11.40 -19.62 17.56
CA GLN A 468 -10.71 -20.88 17.25
C GLN A 468 -9.19 -20.72 17.18
N THR A 469 -8.69 -19.56 16.75
CA THR A 469 -7.26 -19.33 16.57
C THR A 469 -6.59 -18.68 17.78
N GLY A 470 -7.34 -18.00 18.64
CA GLY A 470 -6.80 -17.26 19.78
C GLY A 470 -5.66 -16.33 19.36
N ASP A 471 -4.60 -16.31 20.17
CA ASP A 471 -3.42 -15.47 19.97
C ASP A 471 -2.36 -16.08 19.04
N ARG A 472 -2.76 -17.02 18.16
CA ARG A 472 -1.84 -17.71 17.23
C ARG A 472 -1.12 -16.75 16.27
N PHE A 473 -1.72 -15.62 15.97
CA PHE A 473 -1.19 -14.64 15.02
C PHE A 473 -0.84 -13.33 15.74
N PRO A 474 0.15 -12.55 15.25
CA PRO A 474 0.54 -11.27 15.85
C PRO A 474 -0.47 -10.14 15.51
N VAL A 475 -1.75 -10.40 15.76
CA VAL A 475 -2.88 -9.50 15.52
C VAL A 475 -3.78 -9.54 16.74
N GLN A 476 -4.05 -8.37 17.31
CA GLN A 476 -4.98 -8.24 18.42
C GLN A 476 -6.34 -7.72 17.92
N TRP A 477 -7.40 -8.28 18.47
CA TRP A 477 -8.78 -7.87 18.23
C TRP A 477 -9.34 -7.28 19.51
N GLN A 478 -9.71 -6.00 19.49
CA GLN A 478 -10.28 -5.29 20.66
C GLN A 478 -11.66 -4.72 20.37
#